data_AF-A0A836QPI6-F1
#
_entry.id   AF-A0A836QPI6-F1
#
_cell.length_a   1.000
_cell.length_b   1.000
_cell.length_c   1.000
_cell.angle_alpha   90.00
_cell.angle_beta   90.00
_cell.angle_gamma   90.00
#
_symmetry.space_group_name_H-M   'P 1'
#
loop_
_entity.id
_entity.type
_entity.pdbx_description
1 polymer ?
#
loop_
_entity_poly.entity_id
_entity_poly.type
_entity_poly.pdbx_seq_one_letter_code
_entity_poly.pdbx_strand_id
1 'polypeptide(L)'
;MSSNRHTFSCIDGHTCGNPVRVVVDGAPILRGETMSLRRQDFISRFDWVRRSLMYEPRGHDLMSGALLYPPARDDCDLGLIYIETSGCLPMCGHGTIGTVTVVIEHGLASPMREGELRLDTPAGLVTAAYQLDGENVESVRIENVPSYLHKADLIFDCPGLGKLKCDIAYGGNFYAIIDPQPGCDALDSLNVSDIKRLSPIVRTEVNNLLDVAHPLDATVRGVSHVMWTGHSTQPGAD
;
A
#
# COMPACT_ATOMS: atom_id res chain seq x y z
N MET A 1 -21.87 32.84 -1.77
CA MET A 1 -20.61 32.09 -1.66
C MET A 1 -20.98 30.62 -1.62
N SER A 2 -20.80 29.89 -2.72
CA SER A 2 -21.05 28.43 -2.72
C SER A 2 -20.02 27.81 -1.78
N SER A 3 -20.45 27.30 -0.62
CA SER A 3 -19.55 26.48 0.19
C SER A 3 -19.36 25.17 -0.56
N ASN A 4 -18.18 24.94 -1.13
CA ASN A 4 -17.82 23.65 -1.71
C ASN A 4 -17.66 22.63 -0.56
N ARG A 5 -18.80 22.13 -0.07
CA ARG A 5 -18.85 21.03 0.89
C ARG A 5 -18.69 19.74 0.10
N HIS A 6 -17.69 18.95 0.49
CA HIS A 6 -17.46 17.62 -0.05
C HIS A 6 -17.88 16.58 1.00
N THR A 7 -18.56 15.53 0.56
CA THR A 7 -18.99 14.41 1.39
C THR A 7 -18.37 13.13 0.83
N PHE A 8 -17.84 12.30 1.71
CA PHE A 8 -17.30 10.98 1.39
C PHE A 8 -17.98 9.96 2.30
N SER A 9 -18.53 8.90 1.73
CA SER A 9 -19.05 7.77 2.51
C SER A 9 -17.94 6.74 2.62
N CYS A 10 -17.63 6.32 3.84
CA CYS A 10 -16.53 5.41 4.12
C CYS A 10 -17.01 4.24 4.97
N ILE A 11 -16.46 3.06 4.70
CA ILE A 11 -16.54 1.90 5.59
C ILE A 11 -15.13 1.67 6.12
N ASP A 12 -14.95 1.79 7.43
CA ASP A 12 -13.66 1.65 8.09
C ASP A 12 -13.54 0.24 8.69
N GLY A 13 -12.43 -0.42 8.41
CA GLY A 13 -12.06 -1.72 8.98
C GLY A 13 -10.56 -1.79 9.24
N HIS A 14 -10.04 -3.01 9.45
CA HIS A 14 -8.60 -3.23 9.55
C HIS A 14 -8.21 -4.61 9.04
N THR A 15 -6.96 -4.76 8.61
CA THR A 15 -6.34 -6.06 8.32
C THR A 15 -5.17 -6.24 9.26
N CYS A 16 -5.24 -7.24 10.13
CA CYS A 16 -4.22 -7.52 11.15
C CYS A 16 -3.84 -6.28 11.99
N GLY A 17 -4.82 -5.44 12.34
CA GLY A 17 -4.64 -4.21 13.11
C GLY A 17 -4.27 -2.98 12.29
N ASN A 18 -3.91 -3.10 11.00
CA ASN A 18 -3.62 -1.96 10.14
C ASN A 18 -4.92 -1.42 9.52
N PRO A 19 -5.26 -0.12 9.67
CA PRO A 19 -6.55 0.40 9.26
C PRO A 19 -6.75 0.39 7.75
N VAL A 20 -8.00 0.21 7.33
CA VAL A 20 -8.44 0.27 5.93
C VAL A 20 -9.73 1.07 5.86
N ARG A 21 -9.64 2.31 5.37
CA ARG A 21 -10.79 3.17 5.05
C ARG A 21 -11.19 2.97 3.59
N VAL A 22 -12.32 2.30 3.37
CA VAL A 22 -12.86 2.08 2.01
C VAL A 22 -13.82 3.21 1.67
N VAL A 23 -13.44 4.05 0.71
CA VAL A 23 -14.26 5.16 0.21
C VAL A 23 -15.24 4.62 -0.82
N VAL A 24 -16.49 4.46 -0.41
CA VAL A 24 -17.56 3.84 -1.23
C VAL A 24 -18.36 4.87 -2.03
N ASP A 25 -18.31 6.15 -1.64
CA ASP A 25 -18.93 7.26 -2.36
C ASP A 25 -18.17 8.57 -2.15
N GLY A 26 -18.26 9.50 -3.12
CA GLY A 26 -17.62 10.81 -3.10
C GLY A 26 -16.21 10.86 -3.71
N ALA A 27 -15.71 9.74 -4.24
CA ALA A 27 -14.42 9.70 -4.93
C ALA A 27 -14.39 10.64 -6.15
N PRO A 28 -13.27 11.34 -6.42
CA PRO A 28 -13.17 12.23 -7.57
C PRO A 28 -13.19 11.45 -8.89
N ILE A 29 -13.68 12.08 -9.96
CA ILE A 29 -13.61 11.51 -11.32
C ILE A 29 -12.20 11.69 -11.86
N LEU A 30 -11.51 10.57 -12.06
CA LEU A 30 -10.13 10.53 -12.52
C LEU A 30 -10.05 10.41 -14.05
N ARG A 31 -9.00 11.00 -14.61
CA ARG A 31 -8.63 10.87 -16.03
C ARG A 31 -7.58 9.79 -16.20
N GLY A 32 -7.67 9.04 -17.29
CA GLY A 32 -6.68 8.00 -17.63
C GLY A 32 -7.34 6.71 -18.09
N GLU A 33 -6.74 6.12 -19.11
CA GLU A 33 -7.16 4.84 -19.71
C GLU A 33 -6.67 3.63 -18.91
N THR A 34 -5.80 3.83 -17.92
CA THR A 34 -5.30 2.79 -17.03
C THR A 34 -5.39 3.26 -15.58
N MET A 35 -5.39 2.31 -14.63
CA MET A 35 -5.37 2.67 -13.20
C MET A 35 -4.07 3.39 -12.80
N SER A 36 -2.94 3.14 -13.48
CA SER A 36 -1.71 3.90 -13.28
C SER A 36 -1.87 5.36 -13.73
N LEU A 37 -2.46 5.63 -14.90
CA LEU A 37 -2.74 7.00 -15.35
C LEU A 37 -3.75 7.70 -14.44
N ARG A 38 -4.79 7.00 -13.97
CA ARG A 38 -5.75 7.53 -12.98
C ARG A 38 -5.07 7.86 -11.65
N ARG A 39 -4.11 7.04 -11.19
CA ARG A 39 -3.28 7.34 -10.02
C ARG A 39 -2.47 8.63 -10.23
N GLN A 40 -1.83 8.83 -11.38
CA GLN A 40 -1.10 10.07 -11.68
C GLN A 40 -2.02 11.29 -11.68
N ASP A 41 -3.22 11.14 -12.23
CA ASP A 41 -4.24 12.19 -12.22
C ASP A 41 -4.73 12.50 -10.79
N PHE A 42 -4.91 11.48 -9.94
CA PHE A 42 -5.23 11.66 -8.52
C PHE A 42 -4.14 12.44 -7.80
N ILE A 43 -2.87 12.05 -7.96
CA ILE A 43 -1.73 12.71 -7.31
C ILE A 43 -1.64 14.19 -7.74
N SER A 44 -1.81 14.47 -9.03
CA SER A 44 -1.66 15.83 -9.56
C SER A 44 -2.83 16.77 -9.23
N ARG A 45 -4.07 16.27 -9.20
CA ARG A 45 -5.27 17.12 -9.04
C ARG A 45 -6.02 16.95 -7.72
N PHE A 46 -5.91 15.79 -7.09
CA PHE A 46 -6.81 15.39 -6.00
C PHE A 46 -6.09 14.91 -4.74
N ASP A 47 -4.78 15.12 -4.60
CA ASP A 47 -4.05 14.76 -3.38
C ASP A 47 -4.64 15.42 -2.11
N TRP A 48 -5.34 16.54 -2.26
CA TRP A 48 -6.11 17.15 -1.15
C TRP A 48 -7.17 16.21 -0.57
N VAL A 49 -7.75 15.30 -1.36
CA VAL A 49 -8.71 14.28 -0.90
C VAL A 49 -8.02 13.30 0.04
N ARG A 50 -6.87 12.75 -0.38
CA ARG A 50 -6.03 11.89 0.48
C ARG A 50 -5.69 12.60 1.78
N ARG A 51 -5.14 13.82 1.70
CA ARG A 51 -4.79 14.60 2.91
C ARG A 51 -6.00 14.84 3.81
N SER A 52 -7.18 15.09 3.25
CA SER A 52 -8.41 15.30 4.02
C SER A 52 -8.91 14.03 4.73
N LEU A 53 -8.71 12.86 4.13
CA LEU A 53 -9.19 11.58 4.64
C LEU A 53 -8.17 10.86 5.54
N MET A 54 -6.87 11.04 5.29
CA MET A 54 -5.80 10.31 5.96
C MET A 54 -5.19 11.10 7.13
N TYR A 55 -5.11 12.44 7.04
CA TYR A 55 -4.52 13.25 8.10
C TYR A 55 -5.53 13.62 9.18
N GLU A 56 -5.00 14.03 10.34
CA GLU A 56 -5.81 14.65 11.38
C GLU A 56 -6.58 15.86 10.84
N PRO A 57 -7.84 16.07 11.27
CA PRO A 57 -8.50 15.41 12.40
C PRO A 57 -9.32 14.16 12.04
N ARG A 58 -9.35 13.73 10.77
CA ARG A 58 -10.24 12.63 10.30
C ARG A 58 -9.54 11.27 10.23
N GLY A 59 -8.24 11.28 10.04
CA GLY A 59 -7.38 10.11 10.15
C GLY A 59 -6.35 10.31 11.26
N HIS A 60 -5.19 9.70 11.07
CA HIS A 60 -4.04 9.74 11.97
C HIS A 60 -2.80 9.25 11.20
N ASP A 61 -1.61 9.29 11.82
CA ASP A 61 -0.31 8.96 11.20
C ASP A 61 -0.24 7.61 10.44
N LEU A 62 -1.12 6.66 10.78
CA LEU A 62 -1.13 5.30 10.23
C LEU A 62 -2.36 5.02 9.35
N MET A 63 -3.17 6.04 9.06
CA MET A 63 -4.39 5.84 8.27
C MET A 63 -4.05 5.43 6.83
N SER A 64 -4.76 4.42 6.35
CA SER A 64 -4.69 3.88 5.00
C SER A 64 -6.10 3.63 4.49
N GLY A 65 -6.28 3.68 3.18
CA GLY A 65 -7.57 3.47 2.55
C GLY A 65 -7.49 3.16 1.06
N ALA A 66 -8.66 2.89 0.49
CA ALA A 66 -8.84 2.62 -0.91
C ALA A 66 -10.06 3.38 -1.44
N LEU A 67 -9.96 3.90 -2.67
CA LEU A 67 -11.09 4.42 -3.42
C LEU A 67 -11.51 3.39 -4.47
N LEU A 68 -12.82 3.17 -4.58
CA LEU A 68 -13.42 2.24 -5.52
C LEU A 68 -13.68 2.92 -6.86
N TYR A 69 -13.34 2.25 -7.96
CA TYR A 69 -13.57 2.71 -9.32
C TYR A 69 -14.04 1.55 -10.21
N PRO A 70 -14.76 1.83 -11.31
CA PRO A 70 -14.86 0.87 -12.40
C PRO A 70 -13.45 0.51 -12.90
N PRO A 71 -13.16 -0.77 -13.17
CA PRO A 71 -11.86 -1.18 -13.71
C PRO A 71 -11.63 -0.52 -15.07
N ALA A 72 -10.36 -0.32 -15.43
CA ALA A 72 -9.97 0.12 -16.76
C ALA A 72 -9.76 -1.06 -17.72
N ARG A 73 -9.71 -2.29 -17.18
CA ARG A 73 -9.58 -3.55 -17.91
C ARG A 73 -10.87 -4.35 -17.87
N ASP A 74 -11.22 -4.99 -18.97
CA ASP A 74 -12.43 -5.84 -19.09
C ASP A 74 -12.29 -7.18 -18.35
N ASP A 75 -11.06 -7.58 -17.99
CA ASP A 75 -10.77 -8.79 -17.22
C ASP A 75 -10.67 -8.55 -15.72
N CYS A 76 -11.15 -7.41 -15.21
CA CYS A 76 -11.19 -7.11 -13.78
C CYS A 76 -12.62 -6.80 -13.33
N ASP A 77 -12.92 -7.06 -12.06
CA ASP A 77 -14.22 -6.79 -11.43
C ASP A 77 -14.29 -5.38 -10.85
N LEU A 78 -13.16 -4.88 -10.33
CA LEU A 78 -13.10 -3.64 -9.56
C LEU A 78 -11.75 -2.95 -9.72
N GLY A 79 -11.75 -1.63 -9.89
CA GLY A 79 -10.57 -0.79 -9.88
C GLY A 79 -10.31 -0.18 -8.49
N LEU A 80 -9.06 -0.16 -8.06
CA LEU A 80 -8.66 0.42 -6.77
C LEU A 80 -7.63 1.54 -6.92
N ILE A 81 -7.78 2.61 -6.15
CA ILE A 81 -6.72 3.60 -5.91
C ILE A 81 -6.41 3.61 -4.42
N TYR A 82 -5.18 3.29 -4.04
CA TYR A 82 -4.76 3.26 -2.64
C TYR A 82 -4.30 4.65 -2.18
N ILE A 83 -4.78 5.06 -1.01
CA ILE A 83 -4.42 6.33 -0.38
C ILE A 83 -3.94 6.09 1.03
N GLU A 84 -2.78 6.64 1.37
CA GLU A 84 -2.16 6.52 2.69
C GLU A 84 -1.63 7.87 3.17
N THR A 85 -1.18 7.93 4.42
CA THR A 85 -0.43 9.09 4.92
C THR A 85 0.86 9.33 4.14
N SER A 86 1.48 8.26 3.65
CA SER A 86 2.71 8.22 2.87
C SER A 86 2.54 8.70 1.41
N GLY A 87 1.33 8.61 0.86
CA GLY A 87 1.03 9.01 -0.51
C GLY A 87 -0.06 8.19 -1.16
N CYS A 88 -0.15 8.24 -2.48
CA CYS A 88 -1.04 7.38 -3.25
C CYS A 88 -0.22 6.22 -3.82
N LEU A 89 -0.47 4.99 -3.35
CA LEU A 89 0.40 3.84 -3.63
C LEU A 89 -0.02 3.09 -4.91
N PRO A 90 0.93 2.44 -5.61
CA PRO A 90 0.59 1.55 -6.72
C PRO A 90 -0.15 0.28 -6.30
N MET A 91 0.20 -0.28 -5.14
CA MET A 91 -0.40 -1.49 -4.58
C MET A 91 -0.34 -1.41 -3.05
N CYS A 92 -1.31 -2.02 -2.36
CA CYS A 92 -1.29 -2.16 -0.91
C CYS A 92 -1.91 -3.51 -0.50
N GLY A 93 -1.13 -4.41 0.12
CA GLY A 93 -1.57 -5.76 0.46
C GLY A 93 -2.67 -5.80 1.52
N HIS A 94 -2.43 -5.18 2.68
CA HIS A 94 -3.44 -5.12 3.75
C HIS A 94 -4.66 -4.33 3.29
N GLY A 95 -4.45 -3.21 2.57
CA GLY A 95 -5.52 -2.41 1.99
C GLY A 95 -6.38 -3.22 1.01
N THR A 96 -5.78 -4.10 0.23
CA THR A 96 -6.49 -5.02 -0.67
C THR A 96 -7.33 -6.02 0.10
N ILE A 97 -6.75 -6.71 1.08
CA ILE A 97 -7.46 -7.71 1.89
C ILE A 97 -8.68 -7.07 2.57
N GLY A 98 -8.49 -5.97 3.28
CA GLY A 98 -9.59 -5.27 3.96
C GLY A 98 -10.63 -4.71 2.99
N THR A 99 -10.21 -4.22 1.82
CA THR A 99 -11.16 -3.74 0.79
C THR A 99 -11.98 -4.88 0.23
N VAL A 100 -11.38 -6.03 -0.09
CA VAL A 100 -12.08 -7.21 -0.59
C VAL A 100 -13.14 -7.68 0.42
N THR A 101 -12.77 -7.78 1.70
CA THR A 101 -13.73 -8.08 2.78
C THR A 101 -14.92 -7.12 2.74
N VAL A 102 -14.66 -5.81 2.78
CA VAL A 102 -15.72 -4.79 2.79
C VAL A 102 -16.60 -4.86 1.55
N VAL A 103 -16.02 -4.94 0.34
CA VAL A 103 -16.83 -4.86 -0.88
C VAL A 103 -17.68 -6.11 -1.10
N ILE A 104 -17.25 -7.27 -0.61
CA ILE A 104 -18.02 -8.51 -0.67
C ILE A 104 -19.13 -8.51 0.38
N GLU A 105 -18.81 -8.27 1.66
CA GLU A 105 -19.81 -8.30 2.75
C GLU A 105 -20.92 -7.24 2.56
N HIS A 106 -20.58 -6.10 1.96
CA HIS A 106 -21.55 -5.02 1.70
C HIS A 106 -22.16 -5.04 0.29
N GLY A 107 -21.87 -6.06 -0.54
CA GLY A 107 -22.42 -6.17 -1.89
C GLY A 107 -22.05 -5.00 -2.82
N LEU A 108 -20.87 -4.39 -2.62
CA LEU A 108 -20.36 -3.25 -3.38
C LEU A 108 -19.58 -3.67 -4.63
N ALA A 109 -19.23 -4.95 -4.74
CA ALA A 109 -18.65 -5.55 -5.93
C ALA A 109 -19.50 -6.75 -6.40
N SER A 110 -19.51 -7.00 -7.70
CA SER A 110 -20.16 -8.16 -8.32
C SER A 110 -19.09 -8.98 -9.03
N PRO A 111 -18.53 -10.01 -8.38
CA PRO A 111 -17.51 -10.86 -8.97
C PRO A 111 -17.99 -11.56 -10.23
N MET A 112 -17.17 -11.56 -11.29
CA MET A 112 -17.38 -12.39 -12.48
C MET A 112 -17.33 -13.88 -12.15
N ARG A 113 -16.56 -14.25 -11.12
CA ARG A 113 -16.42 -15.63 -10.63
C ARG A 113 -16.59 -15.63 -9.12
N GLU A 114 -17.52 -16.44 -8.62
CA GLU A 114 -17.72 -16.60 -7.18
C GLU A 114 -16.45 -17.09 -6.47
N GLY A 115 -16.13 -16.46 -5.32
CA GLY A 115 -14.94 -16.76 -4.53
C GLY A 115 -13.65 -16.13 -5.04
N GLU A 116 -13.70 -15.31 -6.10
CA GLU A 116 -12.54 -14.63 -6.66
C GLU A 116 -12.91 -13.20 -7.10
N LEU A 117 -12.13 -12.21 -6.66
CA LEU A 117 -12.24 -10.84 -7.13
C LEU A 117 -10.94 -10.44 -7.83
N ARG A 118 -11.06 -10.03 -9.10
CA ARG A 118 -9.96 -9.58 -9.95
C ARG A 118 -9.89 -8.06 -9.89
N LEU A 119 -8.79 -7.56 -9.36
CA LEU A 119 -8.61 -6.15 -9.02
C LEU A 119 -7.69 -5.46 -10.02
N ASP A 120 -8.17 -4.39 -10.63
CA ASP A 120 -7.36 -3.49 -11.45
C ASP A 120 -6.69 -2.44 -10.55
N THR A 121 -5.40 -2.62 -10.29
CA THR A 121 -4.61 -1.70 -9.45
C THR A 121 -3.64 -0.90 -10.32
N PRO A 122 -3.11 0.24 -9.83
CA PRO A 122 -2.07 0.95 -10.57
C PRO A 122 -0.80 0.13 -10.81
N ALA A 123 -0.52 -0.89 -10.00
CA ALA A 123 0.59 -1.82 -10.22
C ALA A 123 0.26 -2.93 -11.23
N GLY A 124 -1.01 -3.12 -11.59
CA GLY A 124 -1.50 -4.18 -12.46
C GLY A 124 -2.62 -5.02 -11.83
N LEU A 125 -2.90 -6.16 -12.46
CA LEU A 125 -3.89 -7.12 -11.96
C LEU A 125 -3.42 -7.74 -10.64
N VAL A 126 -4.32 -7.75 -9.65
CA VAL A 126 -4.20 -8.53 -8.41
C VAL A 126 -5.42 -9.43 -8.31
N THR A 127 -5.22 -10.72 -8.04
CA THR A 127 -6.34 -11.66 -7.84
C THR A 127 -6.54 -11.89 -6.35
N ALA A 128 -7.77 -11.75 -5.86
CA ALA A 128 -8.12 -12.02 -4.47
C ALA A 128 -9.10 -13.18 -4.40
N ALA A 129 -8.64 -14.34 -3.94
CA ALA A 129 -9.53 -15.46 -3.59
C ALA A 129 -10.09 -15.23 -2.19
N TYR A 130 -11.40 -15.36 -2.01
CA TYR A 130 -12.07 -15.16 -0.72
C TYR A 130 -12.96 -16.35 -0.36
N GLN A 131 -13.11 -16.60 0.93
CA GLN A 131 -13.98 -17.65 1.47
C GLN A 131 -15.05 -17.01 2.36
N LEU A 132 -16.29 -17.49 2.24
CA LEU A 132 -17.43 -17.00 3.01
C LEU A 132 -17.79 -17.98 4.13
N ASP A 133 -18.13 -17.42 5.30
CA ASP A 133 -18.89 -18.08 6.36
C ASP A 133 -20.21 -17.33 6.56
N GLY A 134 -21.25 -17.82 5.87
CA GLY A 134 -22.53 -17.12 5.75
C GLY A 134 -22.38 -15.82 4.97
N GLU A 135 -22.67 -14.69 5.61
CA GLU A 135 -22.57 -13.35 5.03
C GLU A 135 -21.19 -12.70 5.23
N ASN A 136 -20.33 -13.29 6.07
CA ASN A 136 -19.02 -12.75 6.40
C ASN A 136 -17.93 -13.38 5.55
N VAL A 137 -16.88 -12.62 5.27
CA VAL A 137 -15.66 -13.12 4.61
C VAL A 137 -14.74 -13.67 5.70
N GLU A 138 -14.55 -14.99 5.70
CA GLU A 138 -13.68 -15.70 6.65
C GLU A 138 -12.20 -15.46 6.34
N SER A 139 -11.83 -15.49 5.05
CA SER A 139 -10.44 -15.31 4.63
C SER A 139 -10.33 -14.68 3.24
N VAL A 140 -9.22 -13.98 3.02
CA VAL A 140 -8.81 -13.45 1.71
C VAL A 140 -7.35 -13.81 1.46
N ARG A 141 -7.07 -14.38 0.29
CA ARG A 141 -5.73 -14.65 -0.20
C ARG A 141 -5.50 -13.86 -1.48
N ILE A 142 -4.42 -13.10 -1.53
CA ILE A 142 -4.05 -12.34 -2.73
C ILE A 142 -2.91 -13.04 -3.50
N GLU A 143 -3.04 -13.06 -4.82
CA GLU A 143 -1.94 -13.23 -5.75
C GLU A 143 -1.55 -11.84 -6.24
N ASN A 144 -0.39 -11.38 -5.76
CA ASN A 144 0.11 -10.02 -6.02
C ASN A 144 0.78 -9.94 -7.40
N VAL A 145 1.13 -8.72 -7.81
CA VAL A 145 1.94 -8.45 -8.99
C VAL A 145 3.33 -9.12 -8.90
N PRO A 146 4.00 -9.38 -10.03
CA PRO A 146 5.36 -9.92 -10.04
C PRO A 146 6.30 -9.10 -9.15
N SER A 147 6.97 -9.81 -8.24
CA SER A 147 7.87 -9.24 -7.24
C SER A 147 9.31 -9.68 -7.52
N TYR A 148 10.29 -8.81 -7.27
CA TYR A 148 11.69 -9.09 -7.61
C TYR A 148 12.68 -8.31 -6.74
N LEU A 149 13.89 -8.86 -6.59
CA LEU A 149 15.02 -8.15 -5.99
C LEU A 149 15.59 -7.14 -6.99
N HIS A 150 15.58 -5.86 -6.62
CA HIS A 150 16.07 -4.77 -7.48
C HIS A 150 17.57 -4.51 -7.27
N LYS A 151 18.01 -4.47 -6.01
CA LYS A 151 19.43 -4.26 -5.65
C LYS A 151 19.75 -4.97 -4.34
N ALA A 152 20.73 -5.87 -4.36
CA ALA A 152 21.27 -6.47 -3.15
C ALA A 152 22.36 -5.58 -2.52
N ASP A 153 22.51 -5.68 -1.21
CA ASP A 153 23.66 -5.22 -0.43
C ASP A 153 23.99 -3.72 -0.62
N LEU A 154 22.98 -2.85 -0.70
CA LEU A 154 23.19 -1.41 -0.75
C LEU A 154 23.66 -0.90 0.61
N ILE A 155 24.89 -0.40 0.65
CA ILE A 155 25.52 0.16 1.86
C ILE A 155 25.26 1.68 1.92
N PHE A 156 24.85 2.16 3.09
CA PHE A 156 24.61 3.59 3.35
C PHE A 156 24.94 3.95 4.80
N ASP A 157 25.19 5.23 5.06
CA ASP A 157 25.39 5.72 6.43
C ASP A 157 24.05 6.14 7.03
N CYS A 158 23.68 5.58 8.18
CA CYS A 158 22.45 5.88 8.91
C CYS A 158 22.79 6.65 10.21
N PRO A 159 22.51 7.95 10.27
CA PRO A 159 22.66 8.74 11.48
C PRO A 159 22.03 8.07 12.72
N GLY A 160 22.87 7.77 13.71
CA GLY A 160 22.48 7.12 14.96
C GLY A 160 22.71 5.61 15.01
N LEU A 161 22.81 4.92 13.87
CA LEU A 161 23.11 3.47 13.79
C LEU A 161 24.45 3.16 13.11
N GLY A 162 25.06 4.15 12.45
CA GLY A 162 26.31 3.98 11.72
C GLY A 162 26.07 3.42 10.32
N LYS A 163 27.04 2.67 9.79
CA LYS A 163 26.97 2.12 8.44
C LYS A 163 26.06 0.90 8.42
N LEU A 164 25.01 0.94 7.60
CA LEU A 164 24.07 -0.15 7.43
C LEU A 164 24.10 -0.66 5.99
N LYS A 165 23.51 -1.85 5.81
CA LYS A 165 23.29 -2.52 4.54
C LYS A 165 21.81 -2.86 4.39
N CYS A 166 21.25 -2.68 3.20
CA CYS A 166 19.88 -3.09 2.90
C CYS A 166 19.75 -3.69 1.51
N ASP A 167 18.73 -4.50 1.33
CA ASP A 167 18.27 -4.94 0.01
C ASP A 167 17.11 -4.06 -0.45
N ILE A 168 17.11 -3.71 -1.72
CA ILE A 168 15.99 -3.04 -2.37
C ILE A 168 15.21 -4.07 -3.16
N ALA A 169 13.94 -4.28 -2.81
CA ALA A 169 13.06 -5.21 -3.51
C ALA A 169 11.72 -4.54 -3.87
N TYR A 170 11.10 -5.03 -4.94
CA TYR A 170 9.78 -4.62 -5.38
C TYR A 170 8.76 -5.71 -5.06
N GLY A 171 7.67 -5.34 -4.41
CA GLY A 171 6.51 -6.21 -4.14
C GLY A 171 5.17 -5.52 -4.35
N GLY A 172 5.08 -4.63 -5.34
CA GLY A 172 3.99 -3.66 -5.50
C GLY A 172 4.41 -2.23 -5.13
N ASN A 173 5.27 -2.11 -4.12
CA ASN A 173 6.08 -0.92 -3.82
C ASN A 173 7.55 -1.30 -3.71
N PHE A 174 8.45 -0.32 -3.77
CA PHE A 174 9.85 -0.52 -3.44
C PHE A 174 10.09 -0.39 -1.92
N TYR A 175 10.77 -1.39 -1.37
CA TYR A 175 11.15 -1.47 0.04
C TYR A 175 12.67 -1.44 0.16
N ALA A 176 13.19 -0.70 1.14
CA ALA A 176 14.49 -0.97 1.73
C ALA A 176 14.31 -1.99 2.86
N ILE A 177 14.88 -3.17 2.70
CA ILE A 177 14.77 -4.28 3.63
C ILE A 177 16.07 -4.34 4.45
N ILE A 178 15.95 -4.18 5.76
CA ILE A 178 17.07 -4.13 6.70
C ILE A 178 17.00 -5.37 7.58
N ASP A 179 17.92 -6.29 7.32
CA ASP A 179 18.09 -7.49 8.14
C ASP A 179 18.97 -7.24 9.38
N PRO A 180 18.82 -8.08 10.42
CA PRO A 180 19.73 -8.20 11.55
C PRO A 180 21.20 -8.06 11.17
N GLN A 181 21.85 -7.02 11.69
CA GLN A 181 23.24 -6.70 11.38
C GLN A 181 23.88 -5.82 12.45
N PRO A 182 25.22 -5.64 12.45
CA PRO A 182 25.87 -4.70 13.36
C PRO A 182 25.27 -3.29 13.25
N GLY A 183 24.85 -2.73 14.39
CA GLY A 183 24.20 -1.42 14.47
C GLY A 183 22.66 -1.48 14.41
N CYS A 184 22.07 -2.61 14.03
CA CYS A 184 20.64 -2.88 14.09
C CYS A 184 20.42 -4.38 14.28
N ASP A 185 20.43 -4.85 15.54
CA ASP A 185 20.43 -6.28 15.86
C ASP A 185 19.19 -7.00 15.32
N ALA A 186 18.00 -6.40 15.47
CA ALA A 186 16.73 -6.88 14.91
C ALA A 186 15.64 -5.81 15.08
N LEU A 187 14.48 -5.99 14.44
CA LEU A 187 13.26 -5.21 14.70
C LEU A 187 12.95 -5.14 16.20
N ASP A 188 13.10 -6.25 16.92
CA ASP A 188 12.79 -6.36 18.35
C ASP A 188 13.68 -5.47 19.24
N SER A 189 14.83 -5.01 18.71
CA SER A 189 15.71 -4.06 19.39
C SER A 189 15.26 -2.60 19.24
N LEU A 190 14.32 -2.32 18.34
CA LEU A 190 13.81 -0.98 18.06
C LEU A 190 12.44 -0.77 18.70
N ASN A 191 12.27 0.34 19.42
CA ASN A 191 10.92 0.75 19.82
C ASN A 191 10.23 1.52 18.68
N VAL A 192 8.92 1.73 18.82
CA VAL A 192 8.10 2.43 17.81
C VAL A 192 8.64 3.83 17.48
N SER A 193 9.15 4.56 18.48
CA SER A 193 9.72 5.91 18.27
C SER A 193 11.00 5.86 17.44
N ASP A 194 11.84 4.85 17.63
CA ASP A 194 13.02 4.62 16.82
C ASP A 194 12.65 4.29 15.37
N ILE A 195 11.69 3.40 15.15
CA ILE A 195 11.21 3.05 13.81
C ILE A 195 10.67 4.30 13.09
N LYS A 196 9.84 5.10 13.76
CA LYS A 196 9.29 6.35 13.20
C LYS A 196 10.38 7.37 12.87
N ARG A 197 11.42 7.46 13.70
CA ARG A 197 12.54 8.41 13.52
C ARG A 197 13.53 7.96 12.43
N LEU A 198 13.86 6.68 12.39
CA LEU A 198 14.90 6.12 11.51
C LEU A 198 14.40 5.85 10.09
N SER A 199 13.16 5.39 9.92
CA SER A 199 12.65 5.01 8.59
C SER A 199 12.66 6.16 7.57
N PRO A 200 12.30 7.42 7.91
CA PRO A 200 12.47 8.54 6.99
C PRO A 200 13.92 8.82 6.59
N ILE A 201 14.86 8.63 7.51
CA ILE A 201 16.30 8.81 7.28
C ILE A 201 16.77 7.75 6.27
N VAL A 202 16.48 6.47 6.53
CA VAL A 202 16.81 5.36 5.61
C VAL A 202 16.27 5.63 4.20
N ARG A 203 15.00 6.03 4.06
CA ARG A 203 14.43 6.35 2.74
C ARG A 203 15.19 7.47 2.05
N THR A 204 15.56 8.52 2.79
CA THR A 204 16.30 9.65 2.22
C THR A 204 17.66 9.20 1.71
N GLU A 205 18.43 8.51 2.56
CA GLU A 205 19.79 8.06 2.20
C GLU A 205 19.78 7.06 1.04
N VAL A 206 18.87 6.09 1.05
CA VAL A 206 18.74 5.11 -0.03
C VAL A 206 18.38 5.78 -1.36
N ASN A 207 17.40 6.69 -1.38
CA ASN A 207 17.00 7.38 -2.61
C ASN A 207 18.06 8.37 -3.12
N ASN A 208 18.95 8.88 -2.25
CA ASN A 208 20.09 9.69 -2.67
C ASN A 208 21.17 8.87 -3.38
N LEU A 209 21.32 7.60 -3.01
CA LEU A 209 22.35 6.70 -3.53
C LEU A 209 21.90 5.92 -4.77
N LEU A 210 20.60 5.62 -4.88
CA LEU A 210 20.07 4.79 -5.93
C LEU A 210 18.75 5.35 -6.46
N ASP A 211 18.74 5.63 -7.75
CA ASP A 211 17.56 6.06 -8.48
C ASP A 211 16.78 4.83 -8.96
N VAL A 212 15.79 4.43 -8.17
CA VAL A 212 15.03 3.18 -8.35
C VAL A 212 13.78 3.42 -9.18
N ALA A 213 13.60 2.69 -10.28
CA ALA A 213 12.37 2.73 -11.09
C ALA A 213 11.93 1.32 -11.50
N HIS A 214 10.62 1.11 -11.61
CA HIS A 214 10.07 -0.14 -12.10
C HIS A 214 10.34 -0.26 -13.62
N PRO A 215 10.82 -1.42 -14.12
CA PRO A 215 11.27 -1.56 -15.50
C PRO A 215 10.15 -1.40 -16.55
N LEU A 216 8.90 -1.61 -16.14
CA LEU A 216 7.73 -1.51 -17.03
C LEU A 216 6.86 -0.28 -16.76
N ASP A 217 7.10 0.46 -15.68
CA ASP A 217 6.33 1.67 -15.34
C ASP A 217 7.24 2.67 -14.62
N ALA A 218 7.77 3.64 -15.35
CA ALA A 218 8.65 4.66 -14.81
C ALA A 218 7.98 5.58 -13.76
N THR A 219 6.64 5.55 -13.64
CA THR A 219 5.89 6.30 -12.63
C THR A 219 5.86 5.61 -11.27
N VAL A 220 6.27 4.33 -11.22
CA VAL A 220 6.57 3.60 -9.99
C VAL A 220 8.06 3.75 -9.72
N ARG A 221 8.41 4.74 -8.91
CA ARG A 221 9.79 5.17 -8.66
C ARG A 221 10.01 5.48 -7.19
N GLY A 222 11.24 5.27 -6.74
CA GLY A 222 11.71 5.61 -5.41
C GLY A 222 11.30 4.61 -4.34
N VAL A 223 12.12 4.53 -3.29
CA VAL A 223 11.88 3.69 -2.12
C VAL A 223 11.02 4.45 -1.13
N SER A 224 9.76 4.01 -0.96
CA SER A 224 8.78 4.64 -0.07
C SER A 224 8.60 3.90 1.25
N HIS A 225 9.05 2.65 1.33
CA HIS A 225 8.89 1.78 2.49
C HIS A 225 10.22 1.29 3.04
N VAL A 226 10.26 1.10 4.36
CA VAL A 226 11.38 0.46 5.06
C VAL A 226 10.80 -0.73 5.81
N MET A 227 11.39 -1.90 5.58
CA MET A 227 11.06 -3.12 6.30
C MET A 227 12.25 -3.45 7.21
N TRP A 228 12.10 -3.18 8.50
CA TRP A 228 13.02 -3.66 9.53
C TRP A 228 12.61 -5.07 9.88
N THR A 229 13.47 -6.06 9.63
CA THR A 229 13.14 -7.47 9.89
C THR A 229 13.61 -7.88 11.29
N GLY A 230 12.97 -8.93 11.83
CA GLY A 230 13.25 -9.46 13.17
C GLY A 230 13.73 -10.89 13.10
N HIS A 231 14.08 -11.47 14.26
CA HIS A 231 14.36 -12.90 14.32
C HIS A 231 13.06 -13.71 14.21
N SER A 232 13.14 -14.86 13.54
CA SER A 232 12.03 -15.81 13.48
C SER A 232 11.58 -16.19 14.90
N THR A 233 10.31 -15.95 15.23
CA THR A 233 9.73 -16.32 16.55
C THR A 233 8.98 -17.65 16.51
N GLN A 234 8.83 -18.24 15.31
CA GLN A 234 8.10 -19.49 15.09
C GLN A 234 9.01 -20.55 14.47
N PRO A 235 8.89 -21.82 14.87
CA PRO A 235 9.61 -22.91 14.22
C PRO A 235 9.27 -23.01 12.72
N GLY A 236 10.29 -22.99 11.86
CA GLY A 236 10.13 -23.13 10.41
C GLY A 236 9.85 -21.84 9.65
N ALA A 237 9.85 -20.68 10.32
CA ALA A 237 9.95 -19.37 9.66
C ALA A 237 11.44 -19.05 9.40
N ASP A 238 11.73 -18.47 8.23
CA ASP A 238 13.04 -17.95 7.84
C ASP A 238 13.28 -16.52 8.33
#